data_AF-A0A2P5LLL2-F1
#
_entry.id   AF-A0A2P5LLL2-F1
#
_cell.length_a   1.000
_cell.length_b   1.000
_cell.length_c   1.000
_cell.angle_alpha   90.00
_cell.angle_beta   90.00
_cell.angle_gamma   90.00
#
_symmetry.space_group_name_H-M   'P 1'
#
loop_
_entity.id
_entity.type
_entity.pdbx_description
1 polymer ?
#
loop_
_entity_poly.entity_id
_entity_poly.type
_entity_poly.pdbx_seq_one_letter_code
_entity_poly.pdbx_strand_id
1 'polypeptide(L)'
;MNAISAVEQEEKKPKGNSLIYKHPFAFGRYYLANILIYGIAGAALMQWNQIFEHVSYGWILSLVPLFLNRFRFIIGGMLLLAGVVLTLYWQEVSWLYLVFLPVALYLGHLSAVLLHNAVHNCFKPNWLNTVVGEICALQQLSAGYPVFKLVHYQHHVYPDDLDKDPHPSLGYSFWGYVDAGRALVQRRLTAIYMEIWGNTESSQRAWRLQEGLLLVARFTKTFFWFVLLGPKFFVLFFLPSYISYVFLFASFNYFTHREKADGTVEILNLDTNWYFKFCNKTLFGVFYHKNHHLRPRLFNPMDMETEAAK
;
A
#
# COMPACT_ATOMS: atom_id res chain seq x y z
N MET A 1 -26.41 28.55 -15.31
CA MET A 1 -25.55 28.74 -14.12
C MET A 1 -26.35 28.21 -12.93
N ASN A 2 -26.15 26.93 -12.60
CA ASN A 2 -26.99 26.24 -11.61
C ASN A 2 -26.31 26.24 -10.24
N ALA A 3 -27.03 26.79 -9.26
CA ALA A 3 -26.71 26.88 -7.85
C ALA A 3 -26.79 25.51 -7.13
N ILE A 4 -26.11 24.50 -7.68
CA ILE A 4 -25.82 23.22 -7.01
C ILE A 4 -24.37 23.26 -6.44
N SER A 5 -23.66 24.38 -6.60
CA SER A 5 -22.20 24.47 -6.49
C SER A 5 -21.63 25.00 -5.16
N ALA A 6 -22.30 24.84 -4.02
CA ALA A 6 -21.72 25.28 -2.75
C ALA A 6 -22.06 24.40 -1.54
N VAL A 7 -23.29 23.89 -1.47
CA VAL A 7 -23.77 23.15 -0.29
C VAL A 7 -23.28 21.69 -0.25
N GLU A 8 -23.08 21.04 -1.41
CA GLU A 8 -22.54 19.66 -1.49
C GLU A 8 -21.01 19.56 -1.34
N GLN A 9 -20.28 20.68 -1.38
CA GLN A 9 -18.83 20.68 -1.18
C GLN A 9 -18.42 20.83 0.29
N GLU A 10 -19.32 21.26 1.18
CA GLU A 10 -19.01 21.44 2.59
C GLU A 10 -18.87 20.10 3.36
N GLU A 11 -19.48 19.02 2.88
CA GLU A 11 -19.31 17.66 3.45
C GLU A 11 -17.98 16.98 3.07
N LYS A 12 -17.19 17.53 2.13
CA LYS A 12 -15.99 16.88 1.57
C LYS A 12 -14.66 17.30 2.21
N LYS A 13 -14.66 17.74 3.47
CA LYS A 13 -13.41 17.91 4.24
C LYS A 13 -13.22 16.72 5.18
N PRO A 14 -12.30 15.76 4.92
CA PRO A 14 -11.96 14.72 5.87
C PRO A 14 -11.07 15.29 6.99
N LYS A 15 -11.48 16.40 7.62
CA LYS A 15 -10.67 17.08 8.65
C LYS A 15 -10.83 16.49 10.05
N GLY A 16 -11.74 15.54 10.27
CA GLY A 16 -12.09 15.10 11.63
C GLY A 16 -11.30 13.94 12.23
N ASN A 17 -10.93 12.92 11.44
CA ASN A 17 -10.53 11.62 12.01
C ASN A 17 -9.15 11.08 11.61
N SER A 18 -8.48 11.67 10.61
CA SER A 18 -7.13 11.21 10.24
C SER A 18 -6.09 11.61 11.29
N LEU A 19 -5.13 10.72 11.52
CA LEU A 19 -4.12 10.85 12.56
C LEU A 19 -3.27 12.13 12.40
N ILE A 20 -3.01 12.57 11.16
CA ILE A 20 -2.18 13.75 10.85
C ILE A 20 -2.75 15.08 11.39
N TYR A 21 -4.07 15.17 11.57
CA TYR A 21 -4.73 16.39 12.08
C TYR A 21 -4.70 16.48 13.62
N LYS A 22 -4.37 15.38 14.32
CA LYS A 22 -4.46 15.32 15.79
C LYS A 22 -3.25 15.93 16.49
N HIS A 23 -2.07 15.85 15.89
CA HIS A 23 -0.81 16.33 16.47
C HIS A 23 0.26 16.48 15.37
N PRO A 24 1.14 17.50 15.41
CA PRO A 24 2.19 17.67 14.39
C PRO A 24 3.16 16.49 14.32
N PHE A 25 3.32 15.75 15.43
CA PHE A 25 4.13 14.54 15.49
C PHE A 25 3.35 13.21 15.50
N ALA A 26 2.10 13.20 15.03
CA ALA A 26 1.23 12.03 15.17
C ALA A 26 1.71 10.79 14.41
N PHE A 27 2.19 10.97 13.17
CA PHE A 27 2.78 9.87 12.41
C PHE A 27 4.10 9.39 13.00
N GLY A 28 4.92 10.30 13.52
CA GLY A 28 6.16 9.95 14.23
C GLY A 28 5.91 9.03 15.42
N ARG A 29 4.88 9.33 16.25
CA ARG A 29 4.45 8.46 17.35
C ARG A 29 4.00 7.08 16.87
N TYR A 30 3.24 7.04 15.78
CA TYR A 30 2.82 5.77 15.17
C TYR A 30 4.01 4.95 14.65
N TYR A 31 4.99 5.60 13.99
CA TYR A 31 6.19 4.92 13.52
C TYR A 31 7.06 4.43 14.67
N LEU A 32 7.22 5.19 15.75
CA LEU A 32 7.90 4.74 16.96
C LEU A 32 7.25 3.49 17.56
N ALA A 33 5.91 3.46 17.65
CA ALA A 33 5.20 2.26 18.11
C ALA A 33 5.47 1.05 17.20
N ASN A 34 5.47 1.24 15.87
CA ASN A 34 5.82 0.17 14.92
C ASN A 34 7.27 -0.30 15.11
N ILE A 35 8.22 0.62 15.28
CA ILE A 35 9.64 0.31 15.52
C ILE A 35 9.77 -0.55 16.78
N LEU A 36 9.13 -0.17 17.87
CA LEU A 36 9.18 -0.91 19.13
C LEU A 36 8.53 -2.29 19.01
N ILE A 37 7.31 -2.38 18.47
CA ILE A 37 6.58 -3.65 18.34
C ILE A 37 7.35 -4.65 17.47
N TYR A 38 7.73 -4.25 16.25
CA TYR A 38 8.41 -5.15 15.32
C TYR A 38 9.89 -5.35 15.66
N GLY A 39 10.52 -4.38 16.33
CA GLY A 39 11.87 -4.53 16.86
C GLY A 39 11.93 -5.56 17.98
N ILE A 40 11.01 -5.48 18.96
CA ILE A 40 10.90 -6.46 20.05
C ILE A 40 10.53 -7.84 19.49
N ALA A 41 9.52 -7.92 18.62
CA ALA A 41 9.12 -9.19 18.01
C ALA A 41 10.25 -9.81 17.17
N GLY A 42 10.97 -9.00 16.39
CA GLY A 42 12.14 -9.45 15.62
C GLY A 42 13.26 -9.95 16.51
N ALA A 43 13.59 -9.22 17.59
CA ALA A 43 14.61 -9.64 18.55
C ALA A 43 14.23 -10.93 19.28
N ALA A 44 12.97 -11.08 19.68
CA ALA A 44 12.46 -12.31 20.29
C ALA A 44 12.55 -13.51 19.33
N LEU A 45 12.20 -13.31 18.06
CA LEU A 45 12.34 -14.34 17.03
C LEU A 45 13.80 -14.71 16.79
N MET A 46 14.71 -13.73 16.72
CA MET A 46 16.15 -13.98 16.58
C MET A 46 16.69 -14.82 17.75
N GLN A 47 16.27 -14.50 18.97
CA GLN A 47 16.68 -15.24 20.16
C GLN A 47 16.13 -16.67 20.15
N TRP A 48 14.91 -16.87 19.65
CA TRP A 48 14.28 -18.19 19.60
C TRP A 48 14.86 -19.06 18.48
N ASN A 49 14.99 -18.53 17.27
CA ASN A 49 15.37 -19.32 16.10
C ASN A 49 16.88 -19.31 15.80
N GLN A 50 17.66 -18.48 16.49
CA GLN A 50 19.11 -18.32 16.31
C GLN A 50 19.52 -18.19 14.83
N ILE A 51 18.70 -17.53 14.01
CA ILE A 51 18.82 -17.51 12.54
C ILE A 51 20.23 -17.19 12.02
N PHE A 52 20.97 -16.30 12.71
CA PHE A 52 22.29 -15.87 12.29
C PHE A 52 23.43 -16.84 12.63
N GLU A 53 23.15 -17.96 13.30
CA GLU A 53 24.13 -19.07 13.41
C GLU A 53 24.30 -19.80 12.07
N HIS A 54 23.30 -19.73 11.19
CA HIS A 54 23.30 -20.42 9.89
C HIS A 54 23.19 -19.45 8.70
N VAL A 55 22.83 -18.19 8.95
CA VAL A 55 22.63 -17.17 7.92
C VAL A 55 23.59 -16.01 8.15
N SER A 56 24.34 -15.61 7.11
CA SER A 56 25.25 -14.48 7.21
C SER A 56 24.52 -13.17 7.52
N TYR A 57 25.10 -12.34 8.40
CA TYR A 57 24.65 -10.96 8.62
C TYR A 57 24.65 -10.09 7.36
N GLY A 58 25.40 -10.48 6.31
CA GLY A 58 25.38 -9.80 5.01
C GLY A 58 23.98 -9.72 4.37
N TRP A 59 23.07 -10.63 4.73
CA TRP A 59 21.67 -10.56 4.30
C TRP A 59 20.96 -9.28 4.75
N ILE A 60 21.39 -8.63 5.83
CA ILE A 60 20.79 -7.37 6.29
C ILE A 60 21.01 -6.26 5.25
N LEU A 61 22.20 -6.20 4.64
CA LEU A 61 22.51 -5.23 3.58
C LEU A 61 21.66 -5.47 2.34
N SER A 62 21.30 -6.73 2.08
CA SER A 62 20.47 -7.10 0.94
C SER A 62 19.02 -6.61 1.04
N LEU A 63 18.58 -6.16 2.23
CA LEU A 63 17.26 -5.57 2.43
C LEU A 63 17.18 -4.11 1.95
N VAL A 64 18.32 -3.42 1.80
CA VAL A 64 18.39 -1.99 1.45
C VAL A 64 17.54 -1.60 0.22
N PRO A 65 17.54 -2.36 -0.90
CA PRO A 65 16.75 -2.01 -2.07
C PRO A 65 15.26 -1.86 -1.79
N LEU A 66 14.70 -2.54 -0.78
CA LEU A 66 13.26 -2.51 -0.45
C LEU A 66 12.81 -1.15 0.13
N PHE A 67 13.76 -0.32 0.56
CA PHE A 67 13.50 1.02 1.12
C PHE A 67 13.65 2.14 0.10
N LEU A 68 14.05 1.83 -1.13
CA LEU A 68 14.20 2.84 -2.17
C LEU A 68 12.83 3.33 -2.63
N ASN A 69 12.79 4.61 -3.04
CA ASN A 69 11.55 5.26 -3.46
C ASN A 69 11.13 4.92 -4.90
N ARG A 70 12.06 4.45 -5.74
CA ARG A 70 11.76 4.04 -7.12
C ARG A 70 11.58 2.52 -7.18
N PHE A 71 10.44 2.09 -7.69
CA PHE A 71 10.06 0.67 -7.69
C PHE A 71 10.98 -0.19 -8.57
N ARG A 72 11.58 0.38 -9.61
CA ARG A 72 12.57 -0.32 -10.45
C ARG A 72 13.75 -0.89 -9.66
N PHE A 73 14.20 -0.18 -8.61
CA PHE A 73 15.30 -0.66 -7.77
C PHE A 73 14.85 -1.75 -6.80
N ILE A 74 13.60 -1.71 -6.35
CA ILE A 74 13.00 -2.76 -5.52
C ILE A 74 12.89 -4.05 -6.33
N ILE A 75 12.39 -3.98 -7.57
CA ILE A 75 12.32 -5.13 -8.49
C ILE A 75 13.72 -5.67 -8.77
N GLY A 76 14.68 -4.80 -9.14
CA GLY A 76 16.06 -5.23 -9.39
C GLY A 76 16.70 -5.90 -8.18
N GLY A 77 16.49 -5.34 -6.98
CA GLY A 77 16.95 -5.93 -5.72
C GLY A 77 16.30 -7.29 -5.44
N MET A 78 14.98 -7.44 -5.66
CA MET A 78 14.29 -8.72 -5.52
C MET A 78 14.84 -9.78 -6.49
N LEU A 79 15.06 -9.43 -7.76
CA LEU A 79 15.59 -10.36 -8.76
C LEU A 79 17.02 -10.81 -8.40
N LEU A 80 17.86 -9.87 -7.96
CA LEU A 80 19.19 -10.17 -7.45
C LEU A 80 19.12 -11.13 -6.25
N LEU A 81 18.24 -10.84 -5.29
CA LEU A 81 18.02 -11.68 -4.12
C LEU A 81 17.53 -13.09 -4.49
N ALA A 82 16.62 -13.19 -5.44
CA ALA A 82 16.14 -14.47 -5.95
C ALA A 82 17.29 -15.27 -6.57
N GLY A 83 18.14 -14.62 -7.39
CA GLY A 83 19.35 -15.24 -7.93
C GLY A 83 20.31 -15.74 -6.85
N VAL A 84 20.54 -14.93 -5.80
CA VAL A 84 21.37 -15.32 -4.65
C VAL A 84 20.76 -16.51 -3.91
N VAL A 85 19.46 -16.50 -3.63
CA VAL A 85 18.80 -17.63 -2.96
C VAL A 85 18.89 -18.90 -3.79
N LEU A 86 18.60 -18.81 -5.09
CA LEU A 86 18.66 -19.95 -5.99
C LEU A 86 20.09 -20.45 -6.18
N THR A 87 21.11 -19.61 -6.02
CA THR A 87 22.52 -20.02 -6.11
C THR A 87 22.99 -20.68 -4.81
N LEU A 88 22.72 -20.06 -3.66
CA LEU A 88 23.22 -20.52 -2.37
C LEU A 88 22.41 -21.68 -1.79
N TYR A 89 21.12 -21.76 -2.07
CA TYR A 89 20.21 -22.73 -1.48
C TYR A 89 19.56 -23.67 -2.51
N TRP A 90 20.09 -23.79 -3.74
CA TRP A 90 19.49 -24.60 -4.81
C TRP A 90 19.03 -25.99 -4.35
N GLN A 91 19.90 -26.69 -3.61
CA GLN A 91 19.66 -28.06 -3.14
C GLN A 91 18.53 -28.14 -2.09
N GLU A 92 18.21 -27.03 -1.42
CA GLU A 92 17.16 -26.93 -0.41
C GLU A 92 15.85 -26.33 -0.97
N VAL A 93 15.88 -25.83 -2.20
CA VAL A 93 14.71 -25.24 -2.87
C VAL A 93 13.92 -26.37 -3.51
N SER A 94 12.88 -26.83 -2.81
CA SER A 94 11.94 -27.82 -3.32
C SER A 94 11.06 -27.27 -4.45
N TRP A 95 10.57 -28.15 -5.33
CA TRP A 95 9.53 -27.83 -6.32
C TRP A 95 8.26 -27.21 -5.71
N LEU A 96 8.01 -27.41 -4.40
CA LEU A 96 6.92 -26.76 -3.68
C LEU A 96 6.94 -25.23 -3.76
N TYR A 97 8.12 -24.61 -3.94
CA TYR A 97 8.20 -23.15 -4.13
C TYR A 97 7.49 -22.67 -5.41
N LEU A 98 7.38 -23.52 -6.44
CA LEU A 98 6.57 -23.20 -7.63
C LEU A 98 5.07 -23.15 -7.32
N VAL A 99 4.61 -23.97 -6.37
CA VAL A 99 3.22 -23.95 -5.88
C VAL A 99 2.98 -22.78 -4.94
N PHE A 100 3.99 -22.41 -4.13
CA PHE A 100 3.90 -21.26 -3.25
C PHE A 100 3.89 -19.92 -3.99
N LEU A 101 4.44 -19.84 -5.20
CA LEU A 101 4.43 -18.61 -5.99
C LEU A 101 3.00 -18.10 -6.29
N PRO A 102 2.07 -18.85 -6.91
CA PRO A 102 0.71 -18.36 -7.13
C PRO A 102 -0.03 -18.06 -5.82
N VAL A 103 0.26 -18.78 -4.73
CA VAL A 103 -0.28 -18.49 -3.40
C VAL A 103 0.23 -17.14 -2.90
N ALA A 104 1.52 -16.86 -3.02
CA ALA A 104 2.11 -15.57 -2.65
C ALA A 104 1.47 -14.42 -3.43
N LEU A 105 1.34 -14.57 -4.76
CA LEU A 105 0.71 -13.56 -5.61
C LEU A 105 -0.74 -13.29 -5.19
N TYR A 106 -1.50 -14.35 -4.90
CA TYR A 106 -2.86 -14.24 -4.43
C TYR A 106 -2.96 -13.57 -3.05
N LEU A 107 -2.08 -13.90 -2.11
CA LEU A 107 -2.06 -13.28 -0.78
C LEU A 107 -1.71 -11.79 -0.84
N GLY A 108 -0.80 -11.39 -1.73
CA GLY A 108 -0.50 -9.97 -1.96
C GLY A 108 -1.69 -9.21 -2.53
N HIS A 109 -2.35 -9.80 -3.53
CA HIS A 109 -3.60 -9.25 -4.06
C HIS A 109 -4.70 -9.13 -3.01
N LEU A 110 -4.92 -10.19 -2.23
CA LEU A 110 -5.93 -10.23 -1.18
C LEU A 110 -5.63 -9.18 -0.10
N SER A 111 -4.36 -9.04 0.32
CA SER A 111 -3.91 -7.99 1.23
C SER A 111 -4.26 -6.58 0.73
N ALA A 112 -4.10 -6.32 -0.58
CA ALA A 112 -4.52 -5.05 -1.19
C ALA A 112 -6.01 -4.77 -0.97
N VAL A 113 -6.86 -5.76 -1.30
CA VAL A 113 -8.31 -5.63 -1.25
C VAL A 113 -8.83 -5.56 0.18
N LEU A 114 -8.26 -6.34 1.10
CA LEU A 114 -8.64 -6.30 2.51
C LEU A 114 -8.26 -4.96 3.15
N LEU A 115 -7.08 -4.40 2.84
CA LEU A 115 -6.70 -3.07 3.29
C LEU A 115 -7.65 -1.99 2.74
N HIS A 116 -7.98 -2.08 1.45
CA HIS A 116 -8.88 -1.17 0.75
C HIS A 116 -10.31 -1.18 1.33
N ASN A 117 -10.78 -2.35 1.77
CA ASN A 117 -12.05 -2.50 2.48
C ASN A 117 -11.97 -2.00 3.94
N ALA A 118 -10.85 -2.26 4.62
CA ALA A 118 -10.65 -1.85 6.00
C ALA A 118 -10.72 -0.32 6.16
N VAL A 119 -10.10 0.44 5.25
CA VAL A 119 -10.11 1.91 5.34
C VAL A 119 -11.51 2.51 5.30
N HIS A 120 -12.46 1.85 4.60
CA HIS A 120 -13.85 2.28 4.50
C HIS A 120 -14.77 1.70 5.57
N ASN A 121 -14.23 0.92 6.50
CA ASN A 121 -14.95 0.29 7.61
C ASN A 121 -15.94 -0.81 7.19
N CYS A 122 -15.60 -1.57 6.13
CA CYS A 122 -16.44 -2.64 5.60
C CYS A 122 -16.52 -3.88 6.50
N PHE A 123 -15.54 -4.12 7.39
CA PHE A 123 -15.57 -5.27 8.31
C PHE A 123 -16.42 -4.99 9.55
N LYS A 124 -17.15 -6.02 10.02
CA LYS A 124 -17.96 -6.00 11.25
C LYS A 124 -17.53 -7.12 12.20
N PRO A 125 -17.38 -6.84 13.51
CA PRO A 125 -17.52 -5.55 14.19
C PRO A 125 -16.46 -4.51 13.78
N ASN A 126 -16.73 -3.21 13.98
CA ASN A 126 -15.93 -2.11 13.43
C ASN A 126 -14.44 -2.13 13.81
N TRP A 127 -14.08 -2.69 14.98
CA TRP A 127 -12.68 -2.79 15.41
C TRP A 127 -11.83 -3.70 14.52
N LEU A 128 -12.45 -4.65 13.81
CA LEU A 128 -11.75 -5.54 12.88
C LEU A 128 -11.06 -4.78 11.76
N ASN A 129 -11.60 -3.63 11.33
CA ASN A 129 -10.98 -2.82 10.28
C ASN A 129 -9.58 -2.35 10.67
N THR A 130 -9.37 -2.00 11.94
CA THR A 130 -8.03 -1.62 12.43
C THR A 130 -7.11 -2.82 12.42
N VAL A 131 -7.56 -3.99 12.90
CA VAL A 131 -6.73 -5.19 12.95
C VAL A 131 -6.35 -5.68 11.55
N VAL A 132 -7.34 -5.85 10.66
CA VAL A 132 -7.13 -6.25 9.26
C VAL A 132 -6.24 -5.22 8.55
N GLY A 133 -6.52 -3.93 8.74
CA GLY A 133 -5.76 -2.84 8.15
C GLY A 133 -4.28 -2.86 8.57
N GLU A 134 -3.98 -3.01 9.87
CA GLU A 134 -2.60 -3.07 10.36
C GLU A 134 -1.86 -4.32 9.90
N ILE A 135 -2.52 -5.49 9.86
CA ILE A 135 -1.93 -6.74 9.35
C ILE A 135 -1.58 -6.61 7.85
N CYS A 136 -2.51 -6.08 7.05
CA CYS A 136 -2.25 -5.87 5.62
C CYS A 136 -1.15 -4.81 5.41
N ALA A 137 -1.16 -3.72 6.18
CA ALA A 137 -0.13 -2.69 6.13
C ALA A 137 1.26 -3.21 6.53
N LEU A 138 1.34 -4.19 7.44
CA LEU A 138 2.58 -4.90 7.77
C LEU A 138 3.08 -5.74 6.58
N GLN A 139 2.20 -6.54 5.95
CA GLN A 139 2.58 -7.35 4.79
C GLN A 139 3.05 -6.48 3.62
N GLN A 140 2.43 -5.32 3.42
CA GLN A 140 2.72 -4.39 2.32
C GLN A 140 3.95 -3.51 2.59
N LEU A 141 4.58 -3.61 3.75
CA LEU A 141 5.68 -2.72 4.19
C LEU A 141 5.32 -1.23 4.00
N SER A 142 4.04 -0.90 4.16
CA SER A 142 3.51 0.42 3.86
C SER A 142 3.87 1.40 4.96
N ALA A 143 3.53 2.68 4.75
CA ALA A 143 3.59 3.69 5.81
C ALA A 143 2.57 3.45 6.94
N GLY A 144 1.83 2.33 6.92
CA GLY A 144 0.88 1.96 7.95
C GLY A 144 -0.56 2.24 7.56
N TYR A 145 -1.47 1.60 8.28
CA TYR A 145 -2.90 1.69 8.02
C TYR A 145 -3.46 3.13 8.13
N PRO A 146 -3.09 3.96 9.15
CA PRO A 146 -3.57 5.33 9.23
C PRO A 146 -3.13 6.21 8.06
N VAL A 147 -1.91 5.99 7.55
CA VAL A 147 -1.37 6.75 6.41
C VAL A 147 -2.05 6.33 5.13
N PHE A 148 -2.21 5.02 4.90
CA PHE A 148 -2.94 4.51 3.75
C PHE A 148 -4.39 5.01 3.75
N LYS A 149 -5.06 5.01 4.91
CA LYS A 149 -6.42 5.58 5.05
C LYS A 149 -6.50 7.05 4.62
N LEU A 150 -5.55 7.88 5.03
CA LEU A 150 -5.48 9.29 4.62
C LEU A 150 -5.30 9.44 3.10
N VAL A 151 -4.31 8.73 2.56
CA VAL A 151 -3.97 8.77 1.12
C VAL A 151 -5.16 8.30 0.29
N HIS A 152 -5.77 7.19 0.68
CA HIS A 152 -6.90 6.62 -0.01
C HIS A 152 -8.12 7.55 -0.02
N TYR A 153 -8.44 8.18 1.12
CA TYR A 153 -9.51 9.19 1.14
C TYR A 153 -9.20 10.41 0.28
N GLN A 154 -7.94 10.85 0.26
CA GLN A 154 -7.55 11.97 -0.58
C GLN A 154 -7.75 11.66 -2.07
N HIS A 155 -7.40 10.45 -2.51
CA HIS A 155 -7.69 9.97 -3.87
C HIS A 155 -9.20 9.93 -4.17
N HIS A 156 -10.03 9.49 -3.22
CA HIS A 156 -11.50 9.50 -3.39
C HIS A 156 -12.07 10.91 -3.59
N VAL A 157 -11.52 11.91 -2.89
CA VAL A 157 -12.02 13.29 -2.96
C VAL A 157 -11.51 14.02 -4.20
N TYR A 158 -10.27 13.77 -4.62
CA TYR A 158 -9.60 14.45 -5.73
C TYR A 158 -8.99 13.45 -6.72
N PRO A 159 -9.78 12.57 -7.35
CA PRO A 159 -9.22 11.55 -8.24
C PRO A 159 -8.55 12.21 -9.46
N ASP A 160 -7.30 11.82 -9.70
CA ASP A 160 -6.39 12.29 -10.75
C ASP A 160 -6.12 13.80 -10.81
N ASP A 161 -6.45 14.55 -9.75
CA ASP A 161 -5.95 15.91 -9.58
C ASP A 161 -4.43 15.86 -9.38
N LEU A 162 -3.68 16.49 -10.30
CA LEU A 162 -2.22 16.43 -10.35
C LEU A 162 -1.53 16.95 -9.07
N ASP A 163 -2.19 17.81 -8.30
CA ASP A 163 -1.64 18.43 -7.10
C ASP A 163 -2.22 17.84 -5.80
N LYS A 164 -3.46 17.33 -5.86
CA LYS A 164 -4.21 16.90 -4.68
C LYS A 164 -4.37 15.39 -4.56
N ASP A 165 -4.37 14.63 -5.66
CA ASP A 165 -4.33 13.17 -5.62
C ASP A 165 -2.93 12.73 -5.13
N PRO A 166 -2.82 11.81 -4.16
CA PRO A 166 -1.52 11.24 -3.79
C PRO A 166 -0.90 10.34 -4.86
N HIS A 167 -1.69 9.85 -5.81
CA HIS A 167 -1.23 8.94 -6.86
C HIS A 167 -2.05 9.09 -8.15
N PRO A 168 -2.03 10.28 -8.78
CA PRO A 168 -2.71 10.52 -10.05
C PRO A 168 -2.05 9.66 -11.14
N SER A 169 -2.88 9.00 -11.94
CA SER A 169 -2.41 8.14 -13.04
C SER A 169 -2.09 8.95 -14.31
N LEU A 170 -2.73 10.12 -14.43
CA LEU A 170 -2.66 11.02 -15.57
C LEU A 170 -1.23 11.43 -15.93
N GLY A 171 -0.89 11.37 -17.22
CA GLY A 171 0.43 11.77 -17.74
C GLY A 171 1.55 10.73 -17.55
N TYR A 172 1.26 9.56 -16.98
CA TYR A 172 2.23 8.47 -16.82
C TYR A 172 1.91 7.28 -17.74
N SER A 173 2.96 6.61 -18.24
CA SER A 173 2.81 5.21 -18.65
C SER A 173 2.60 4.32 -17.42
N PHE A 174 1.99 3.13 -17.58
CA PHE A 174 1.77 2.21 -16.46
C PHE A 174 3.04 1.95 -15.63
N TRP A 175 4.17 1.67 -16.30
CA TRP A 175 5.45 1.44 -15.62
C TRP A 175 6.02 2.71 -14.98
N GLY A 176 5.81 3.87 -15.61
CA GLY A 176 6.18 5.16 -15.03
C GLY A 176 5.40 5.45 -13.75
N TYR A 177 4.10 5.14 -13.75
CA TYR A 177 3.21 5.28 -12.60
C TYR A 177 3.63 4.37 -11.44
N VAL A 178 3.85 3.07 -11.71
CA VAL A 178 4.35 2.11 -10.71
C VAL A 178 5.67 2.59 -10.09
N ASP A 179 6.61 3.02 -10.94
CA ASP A 179 7.95 3.42 -10.48
C ASP A 179 7.96 4.74 -9.69
N ALA A 180 7.03 5.66 -9.97
CA ALA A 180 6.90 6.95 -9.29
C ALA A 180 5.99 6.90 -8.05
N GLY A 181 5.13 5.89 -7.89
CA GLY A 181 4.04 5.88 -6.91
C GLY A 181 4.42 6.22 -5.47
N ARG A 182 5.51 5.64 -4.93
CA ARG A 182 5.99 5.99 -3.57
C ARG A 182 6.41 7.45 -3.44
N ALA A 183 7.06 8.00 -4.46
CA ALA A 183 7.50 9.40 -4.47
C ALA A 183 6.32 10.38 -4.60
N LEU A 184 5.30 10.03 -5.40
CA LEU A 184 4.06 10.80 -5.53
C LEU A 184 3.32 10.88 -4.19
N VAL A 185 3.13 9.73 -3.54
CA VAL A 185 2.48 9.66 -2.22
C VAL A 185 3.27 10.45 -1.18
N GLN A 186 4.60 10.34 -1.16
CA GLN A 186 5.45 11.12 -0.26
C GLN A 186 5.30 12.63 -0.50
N ARG A 187 5.35 13.09 -1.75
CA ARG A 187 5.17 14.50 -2.11
C ARG A 187 3.83 15.03 -1.60
N ARG A 188 2.74 14.30 -1.82
CA ARG A 188 1.40 14.74 -1.36
C ARG A 188 1.27 14.71 0.15
N LEU A 189 1.82 13.70 0.84
CA LEU A 189 1.84 13.68 2.31
C LEU A 189 2.60 14.87 2.90
N THR A 190 3.75 15.22 2.32
CA THR A 190 4.49 16.42 2.71
C THR A 190 3.64 17.68 2.50
N ALA A 191 2.99 17.83 1.34
CA ALA A 191 2.12 18.98 1.06
C ALA A 191 0.97 19.08 2.08
N ILE A 192 0.24 17.99 2.32
CA ILE A 192 -0.84 17.94 3.34
C ILE A 192 -0.30 18.34 4.71
N TYR A 193 0.88 17.84 5.10
CA TYR A 193 1.47 18.19 6.39
C TYR A 193 1.74 19.69 6.51
N MET A 194 2.34 20.29 5.48
CA MET A 194 2.64 21.74 5.46
C MET A 194 1.38 22.60 5.36
N GLU A 195 0.32 22.12 4.68
CA GLU A 195 -0.99 22.78 4.65
C GLU A 195 -1.65 22.82 6.04
N ILE A 196 -1.46 21.78 6.87
CA ILE A 196 -2.06 21.69 8.21
C ILE A 196 -1.25 22.48 9.25
N TRP A 197 0.07 22.29 9.27
CA TRP A 197 0.95 22.76 10.36
C TRP A 197 1.81 23.97 9.95
N GLY A 198 1.60 24.50 8.74
CA GLY A 198 2.35 25.62 8.18
C GLY A 198 3.74 25.22 7.69
N ASN A 199 4.24 25.95 6.69
CA ASN A 199 5.57 25.76 6.13
C ASN A 199 6.63 26.55 6.91
N THR A 200 6.83 26.19 8.18
CA THR A 200 7.85 26.77 9.06
C THR A 200 9.06 25.85 9.18
N GLU A 201 10.22 26.38 9.61
CA GLU A 201 11.41 25.56 9.85
C GLU A 201 11.15 24.44 10.89
N SER A 202 10.37 24.75 11.93
CA SER A 202 9.96 23.78 12.96
C SER A 202 9.13 22.65 12.36
N SER A 203 8.12 22.99 11.55
CA SER A 203 7.27 22.01 10.86
C SER A 203 8.08 21.15 9.88
N GLN A 204 8.98 21.75 9.11
CA GLN A 204 9.88 21.01 8.21
C GLN A 204 10.81 20.07 8.95
N ARG A 205 11.37 20.48 10.09
CA ARG A 205 12.22 19.64 10.93
C ARG A 205 11.43 18.48 11.54
N ALA A 206 10.24 18.75 12.06
CA ALA A 206 9.36 17.71 12.59
C ALA A 206 8.97 16.70 11.50
N TRP A 207 8.61 17.16 10.30
CA TRP A 207 8.27 16.29 9.18
C TRP A 207 9.44 15.41 8.76
N ARG A 208 10.64 15.98 8.55
CA ARG A 208 11.85 15.23 8.21
C ARG A 208 12.17 14.14 9.24
N LEU A 209 11.96 14.42 10.52
CA LEU A 209 12.12 13.42 11.58
C LEU A 209 11.10 12.27 11.44
N GLN A 210 9.84 12.59 11.14
CA GLN A 210 8.83 11.54 10.89
C GLN A 210 9.14 10.71 9.64
N GLU A 211 9.66 11.32 8.58
CA GLU A 211 10.12 10.60 7.38
C GLU A 211 11.30 9.68 7.71
N GLY A 212 12.26 10.13 8.52
CA GLY A 212 13.34 9.28 9.04
C GLY A 212 12.80 8.10 9.86
N LEU A 213 11.85 8.34 10.76
CA LEU A 213 11.19 7.28 11.54
C LEU A 213 10.42 6.31 10.66
N LEU A 214 9.80 6.76 9.57
CA LEU A 214 9.15 5.87 8.60
C LEU A 214 10.16 4.91 7.96
N LEU A 215 11.36 5.39 7.60
CA LEU A 215 12.42 4.52 7.06
C LEU A 215 12.84 3.46 8.07
N VAL A 216 13.04 3.84 9.34
CA VAL A 216 13.38 2.89 10.40
C VAL A 216 12.23 1.91 10.66
N ALA A 217 10.98 2.36 10.67
CA ALA A 217 9.81 1.50 10.84
C ALA A 217 9.63 0.50 9.68
N ARG A 218 9.91 0.91 8.44
CA ARG A 218 9.94 -0.01 7.30
C ARG A 218 11.06 -1.03 7.48
N PHE A 219 12.25 -0.59 7.88
CA PHE A 219 13.37 -1.48 8.14
C PHE A 219 13.03 -2.54 9.19
N THR A 220 12.48 -2.16 10.34
CA THR A 220 12.13 -3.13 11.40
C THR A 220 11.05 -4.10 10.95
N LYS A 221 10.04 -3.66 10.17
CA LYS A 221 9.02 -4.57 9.58
C LYS A 221 9.62 -5.56 8.59
N THR A 222 10.47 -5.08 7.68
CA THR A 222 11.16 -5.93 6.71
C THR A 222 12.05 -6.94 7.42
N PHE A 223 12.81 -6.47 8.41
CA PHE A 223 13.69 -7.31 9.22
C PHE A 223 12.90 -8.35 10.02
N PHE A 224 11.77 -7.97 10.62
CA PHE A 224 10.84 -8.89 11.27
C PHE A 224 10.41 -10.03 10.33
N TRP A 225 9.96 -9.70 9.11
CA TRP A 225 9.59 -10.71 8.11
C TRP A 225 10.77 -11.59 7.69
N PHE A 226 11.95 -11.01 7.52
CA PHE A 226 13.17 -11.75 7.17
C PHE A 226 13.53 -12.77 8.25
N VAL A 227 13.54 -12.36 9.53
CA VAL A 227 13.85 -13.25 10.65
C VAL A 227 12.75 -14.31 10.82
N LEU A 228 11.48 -13.95 10.64
CA LEU A 228 10.35 -14.88 10.77
C LEU A 228 10.38 -15.98 9.71
N LEU A 229 10.67 -15.64 8.46
CA LEU A 229 10.56 -16.55 7.32
C LEU A 229 11.90 -17.20 6.93
N GLY A 230 13.01 -16.61 7.34
CA GLY A 230 14.33 -16.95 6.82
C GLY A 230 14.53 -16.51 5.36
N PRO A 231 15.76 -16.60 4.83
CA PRO A 231 16.11 -16.05 3.52
C PRO A 231 15.30 -16.66 2.35
N LYS A 232 15.04 -17.97 2.38
CA LYS A 232 14.33 -18.67 1.30
C LYS A 232 12.87 -18.24 1.16
N PHE A 233 12.08 -18.34 2.23
CA PHE A 233 10.67 -17.93 2.19
C PHE A 233 10.51 -16.42 2.13
N PHE A 234 11.41 -15.64 2.75
CA PHE A 234 11.37 -14.20 2.60
C PHE A 234 11.50 -13.78 1.13
N VAL A 235 12.48 -14.33 0.41
CA VAL A 235 12.74 -13.95 -0.98
C VAL A 235 11.79 -14.61 -1.98
N LEU A 236 11.50 -15.91 -1.83
CA LEU A 236 10.74 -16.67 -2.83
C LEU A 236 9.23 -16.68 -2.57
N PHE A 237 8.77 -16.18 -1.42
CA PHE A 237 7.34 -16.12 -1.09
C PHE A 237 6.90 -14.71 -0.69
N PHE A 238 7.53 -14.12 0.34
CA PHE A 238 7.10 -12.82 0.85
C PHE A 238 7.35 -11.69 -0.16
N LEU A 239 8.52 -11.63 -0.81
CA LEU A 239 8.77 -10.60 -1.83
C LEU A 239 7.81 -10.68 -3.03
N PRO A 240 7.55 -11.85 -3.65
CA PRO A 240 6.49 -11.98 -4.66
C PRO A 240 5.11 -11.50 -4.17
N SER A 241 4.72 -11.84 -2.94
CA SER A 241 3.48 -11.35 -2.32
C SER A 241 3.48 -9.82 -2.20
N TYR A 242 4.56 -9.24 -1.68
CA TYR A 242 4.70 -7.79 -1.54
C TYR A 242 4.65 -7.06 -2.90
N ILE A 243 5.32 -7.59 -3.93
CA ILE A 243 5.35 -6.99 -5.27
C ILE A 243 3.98 -7.12 -5.97
N SER A 244 3.32 -8.27 -5.84
CA SER A 244 1.98 -8.47 -6.43
C SER A 244 0.94 -7.50 -5.88
N TYR A 245 0.99 -7.19 -4.57
CA TYR A 245 0.19 -6.12 -3.97
C TYR A 245 0.36 -4.80 -4.73
N VAL A 246 1.61 -4.36 -4.95
CA VAL A 246 1.90 -3.10 -5.63
C VAL A 246 1.36 -3.12 -7.06
N PHE A 247 1.51 -4.23 -7.76
CA PHE A 247 0.98 -4.36 -9.11
C PHE A 247 -0.53 -4.34 -9.17
N LEU A 248 -1.24 -5.02 -8.26
CA LEU A 248 -2.69 -4.95 -8.25
C LEU A 248 -3.18 -3.54 -7.94
N PHE A 249 -2.60 -2.90 -6.91
CA PHE A 249 -2.94 -1.52 -6.55
C PHE A 249 -2.72 -0.56 -7.71
N ALA A 250 -1.56 -0.65 -8.37
CA ALA A 250 -1.29 0.15 -9.54
C ALA A 250 -2.23 -0.19 -10.71
N SER A 251 -2.57 -1.46 -10.91
CA SER A 251 -3.40 -1.90 -12.04
C SER A 251 -4.81 -1.36 -11.95
N PHE A 252 -5.50 -1.48 -10.80
CA PHE A 252 -6.85 -0.96 -10.72
C PHE A 252 -6.86 0.57 -10.72
N ASN A 253 -5.92 1.26 -10.04
CA ASN A 253 -5.86 2.73 -10.09
C ASN A 253 -5.46 3.27 -11.47
N TYR A 254 -4.67 2.54 -12.26
CA TYR A 254 -4.25 3.00 -13.58
C TYR A 254 -5.29 2.67 -14.67
N PHE A 255 -5.69 1.41 -14.77
CA PHE A 255 -6.51 0.98 -15.90
C PHE A 255 -7.97 1.43 -15.79
N THR A 256 -8.49 1.66 -14.57
CA THR A 256 -9.88 2.10 -14.41
C THR A 256 -10.03 3.62 -14.53
N HIS A 257 -8.94 4.36 -14.70
CA HIS A 257 -8.97 5.82 -14.86
C HIS A 257 -8.66 6.15 -16.31
N ARG A 258 -9.57 6.88 -16.97
CA ARG A 258 -9.47 7.22 -18.39
C ARG A 258 -9.58 8.72 -18.59
N GLU A 259 -8.54 9.31 -19.15
CA GLU A 259 -8.56 10.68 -19.62
C GLU A 259 -9.52 10.82 -20.83
N LYS A 260 -10.38 11.84 -20.77
CA LYS A 260 -11.27 12.23 -21.87
C LYS A 260 -10.61 13.34 -22.70
N ALA A 261 -11.12 13.52 -23.93
CA ALA A 261 -10.63 14.55 -24.85
C ALA A 261 -10.76 15.98 -24.31
N ASP A 262 -11.65 16.22 -23.35
CA ASP A 262 -11.82 17.52 -22.68
C ASP A 262 -10.87 17.71 -21.47
N GLY A 263 -9.96 16.77 -21.22
CA GLY A 263 -9.01 16.79 -20.10
C GLY A 263 -9.61 16.34 -18.76
N THR A 264 -10.87 15.93 -18.71
CA THR A 264 -11.46 15.35 -17.49
C THR A 264 -11.13 13.86 -17.38
N VAL A 265 -11.14 13.31 -16.16
CA VAL A 265 -10.92 11.87 -15.94
C VAL A 265 -12.22 11.15 -15.57
N GLU A 266 -12.43 10.01 -16.21
CA GLU A 266 -13.51 9.09 -15.90
C GLU A 266 -13.01 7.86 -15.15
N ILE A 267 -13.69 7.51 -14.06
CA ILE A 267 -13.47 6.26 -13.34
C ILE A 267 -14.43 5.21 -13.88
N LEU A 268 -13.91 4.02 -14.20
CA LEU A 268 -14.60 2.93 -14.87
C LEU A 268 -14.75 1.71 -13.95
N ASN A 269 -15.72 0.85 -14.27
CA ASN A 269 -15.69 -0.54 -13.87
C ASN A 269 -15.13 -1.35 -15.04
N LEU A 270 -14.16 -2.23 -14.80
CA LEU A 270 -13.62 -3.11 -15.84
C LEU A 270 -13.99 -4.56 -15.54
N ASP A 271 -14.67 -5.19 -16.50
CA ASP A 271 -15.03 -6.60 -16.46
C ASP A 271 -14.97 -7.27 -17.86
N THR A 272 -14.21 -6.68 -18.76
CA THR A 272 -14.26 -7.03 -20.20
C THR A 272 -13.43 -8.25 -20.57
N ASN A 273 -12.29 -8.47 -19.92
CA ASN A 273 -11.36 -9.57 -20.24
C ASN A 273 -11.29 -10.63 -19.12
N TRP A 274 -10.67 -11.77 -19.43
CA TRP A 274 -10.57 -12.91 -18.52
C TRP A 274 -9.82 -12.57 -17.23
N TYR A 275 -8.83 -11.69 -17.28
CA TYR A 275 -8.05 -11.26 -16.12
C TYR A 275 -8.91 -10.43 -15.17
N PHE A 276 -9.63 -9.42 -15.68
CA PHE A 276 -10.53 -8.60 -14.87
C PHE A 276 -11.64 -9.45 -14.26
N LYS A 277 -12.27 -10.34 -15.04
CA LYS A 277 -13.30 -11.27 -14.54
C LYS A 277 -12.78 -12.17 -13.41
N PHE A 278 -11.58 -12.72 -13.58
CA PHE A 278 -10.94 -13.55 -12.56
C PHE A 278 -10.67 -12.75 -11.28
N CYS A 279 -10.06 -11.58 -11.39
CA CYS A 279 -9.79 -10.71 -10.25
C CYS A 279 -11.08 -10.24 -9.58
N ASN A 280 -12.08 -9.80 -10.32
CA ASN A 280 -13.37 -9.40 -9.79
C ASN A 280 -14.03 -10.54 -9.00
N LYS A 281 -14.03 -11.75 -9.54
CA LYS A 281 -14.63 -12.92 -8.87
C LYS A 281 -13.87 -13.34 -7.60
N THR A 282 -12.53 -13.30 -7.61
CA THR A 282 -11.71 -13.85 -6.52
C THR A 282 -11.24 -12.80 -5.51
N LEU A 283 -11.28 -11.52 -5.88
CA LEU A 283 -10.79 -10.38 -5.10
C LEU A 283 -11.89 -9.33 -4.93
N PHE A 284 -13.13 -9.79 -4.74
CA PHE A 284 -14.28 -8.98 -4.33
C PHE A 284 -14.47 -7.72 -5.18
N GLY A 285 -14.52 -7.88 -6.51
CA GLY A 285 -14.87 -6.79 -7.41
C GLY A 285 -13.82 -5.68 -7.53
N VAL A 286 -12.53 -5.96 -7.29
CA VAL A 286 -11.48 -4.93 -7.24
C VAL A 286 -11.43 -3.99 -8.47
N PHE A 287 -11.79 -4.46 -9.68
CA PHE A 287 -11.84 -3.62 -10.88
C PHE A 287 -13.18 -2.90 -11.10
N TYR A 288 -14.18 -3.10 -10.24
CA TYR A 288 -15.38 -2.27 -10.16
C TYR A 288 -15.09 -0.97 -9.39
N HIS A 289 -14.08 -0.23 -9.86
CA HIS A 289 -13.53 0.91 -9.14
C HIS A 289 -14.47 2.11 -9.13
N LYS A 290 -15.22 2.35 -10.21
CA LYS A 290 -16.30 3.37 -10.23
C LYS A 290 -17.32 3.11 -9.13
N ASN A 291 -17.82 1.87 -9.01
CA ASN A 291 -18.79 1.51 -7.99
C ASN A 291 -18.21 1.71 -6.58
N HIS A 292 -16.94 1.38 -6.39
CA HIS A 292 -16.25 1.64 -5.13
C HIS A 292 -16.13 3.13 -4.80
N HIS A 293 -15.83 4.00 -5.75
CA HIS A 293 -15.85 5.46 -5.54
C HIS A 293 -17.25 5.97 -5.16
N LEU A 294 -18.31 5.40 -5.73
CA LEU A 294 -19.69 5.80 -5.44
C LEU A 294 -20.20 5.25 -4.09
N ARG A 295 -19.87 4.01 -3.75
CA ARG A 295 -20.31 3.32 -2.54
C ARG A 295 -19.14 2.62 -1.84
N PRO A 296 -18.20 3.38 -1.24
CA PRO A 296 -16.96 2.84 -0.68
C PRO A 296 -17.14 1.88 0.50
N ARG A 297 -18.32 1.86 1.13
CA ARG A 297 -18.66 0.95 2.24
C ARG A 297 -19.19 -0.41 1.80
N LEU A 298 -19.37 -0.64 0.50
CA LEU A 298 -19.69 -1.97 -0.02
C LEU A 298 -18.42 -2.82 -0.04
N PHE A 299 -18.46 -3.99 0.60
CA PHE A 299 -17.30 -4.88 0.64
C PHE A 299 -16.89 -5.38 -0.75
N ASN A 300 -17.91 -5.74 -1.54
CA ASN A 300 -17.78 -6.11 -2.93
C ASN A 300 -18.58 -5.12 -3.80
N PRO A 301 -17.93 -4.19 -4.50
CA PRO A 301 -18.59 -3.19 -5.34
C PRO A 301 -19.35 -3.78 -6.55
N MET A 302 -19.20 -5.07 -6.87
CA MET A 302 -20.06 -5.74 -7.86
C MET A 302 -21.52 -5.84 -7.40
N ASP A 303 -21.76 -5.83 -6.09
CA ASP A 303 -23.10 -6.00 -5.51
C ASP A 303 -23.91 -4.69 -5.52
N MET A 304 -23.33 -3.62 -6.07
CA MET A 304 -24.05 -2.36 -6.27
C MET A 304 -25.12 -2.54 -7.34
N GLU A 305 -26.38 -2.59 -6.92
CA GLU A 305 -27.53 -2.52 -7.84
C GLU A 305 -27.39 -1.30 -8.75
N THR A 306 -27.25 -1.54 -10.05
CA THR A 306 -27.37 -0.48 -11.06
C THR A 306 -28.84 -0.09 -11.16
N GLU A 307 -29.16 1.20 -11.15
CA GLU A 307 -30.53 1.74 -11.24
C GLU A 307 -31.30 1.33 -12.52
N ALA A 308 -30.73 0.51 -13.40
CA ALA A 308 -31.38 -0.05 -14.59
C ALA A 308 -32.29 -1.27 -14.35
N ALA A 309 -32.61 -1.60 -13.08
CA ALA A 309 -33.47 -2.74 -12.74
C ALA A 309 -34.60 -2.37 -11.75
N LYS A 310 -35.21 -1.20 -11.93
CA LYS A 310 -36.54 -0.87 -11.39
C LYS A 310 -37.40 -0.26 -12.48
#